data_AF-A0A3C0C3T6-F1
#
_entry.id   AF-A0A3C0C3T6-F1
#
_cell.length_a   1.000
_cell.length_b   1.000
_cell.length_c   1.000
_cell.angle_alpha   90.00
_cell.angle_beta   90.00
_cell.angle_gamma   90.00
#
_symmetry.space_group_name_H-M   'P 1'
#
loop_
_entity.id
_entity.type
_entity.pdbx_description
1 polymer ?
#
loop_
_entity_poly.entity_id
_entity_poly.type
_entity_poly.pdbx_seq_one_letter_code
_entity_poly.pdbx_strand_id
1 'polypeptide(L)' 'MNSGALSLFERIRSGSDKLSPAQKRVSNYILSSYRSLAYVTLAELARLTLTGQGTVVRFAQALG' A
#
# COMPACT_ATOMS: atom_id res chain seq x y z
N MET A 1 17.57 10.36 8.99
CA MET A 1 17.27 9.38 7.92
C MET A 1 16.01 8.62 8.34
N ASN A 2 15.04 8.47 7.45
CA ASN A 2 13.65 8.13 7.79
C ASN A 2 13.44 6.61 7.94
N SER A 3 13.74 6.05 9.11
CA SER A 3 13.76 4.60 9.38
C SER A 3 12.41 3.89 9.17
N GLY A 4 11.28 4.61 9.24
CA GLY A 4 9.94 4.04 9.04
C GLY A 4 9.54 3.78 7.58
N ALA A 5 10.13 4.51 6.62
CA ALA A 5 9.84 4.31 5.20
C ALA A 5 10.56 3.07 4.65
N LEU A 6 11.81 2.86 5.10
CA LEU A 6 12.57 1.64 4.84
C LEU A 6 11.79 0.40 5.32
N SER A 7 11.25 0.44 6.54
CA SER A 7 10.50 -0.70 7.09
C SER A 7 9.19 -0.99 6.35
N LEU A 8 8.48 0.02 5.85
CA LEU A 8 7.27 -0.22 5.03
C LEU A 8 7.62 -0.88 3.69
N PHE A 9 8.65 -0.40 2.99
CA PHE A 9 9.04 -0.99 1.71
C PHE A 9 9.55 -2.43 1.86
N GLU A 10 10.28 -2.71 2.93
CA GLU A 10 10.71 -4.07 3.28
C GLU A 10 9.51 -4.99 3.52
N ARG A 11 8.51 -4.53 4.29
CA ARG A 11 7.26 -5.28 4.53
C ARG A 11 6.46 -5.52 3.26
N ILE A 12 6.35 -4.51 2.39
CA ILE A 12 5.66 -4.66 1.09
C ILE A 12 6.39 -5.68 0.22
N ARG A 13 7.72 -5.63 0.16
CA ARG A 13 8.52 -6.58 -0.63
C ARG A 13 8.41 -8.00 -0.08
N SER A 14 8.58 -8.19 1.23
CA SER A 14 8.53 -9.52 1.86
C SER A 14 7.14 -10.16 1.85
N GLY A 15 6.07 -9.36 1.85
CA GLY A 15 4.68 -9.83 1.76
C GLY A 15 4.11 -9.95 0.35
N SER A 16 4.86 -9.51 -0.69
CA SER A 16 4.33 -9.30 -2.04
C SER A 16 3.75 -10.55 -2.71
N ASP A 17 4.31 -11.73 -2.43
CA ASP A 17 3.83 -13.00 -2.96
C ASP A 17 2.45 -13.40 -2.43
N LYS A 18 2.08 -12.91 -1.24
CA LYS A 18 0.79 -13.20 -0.58
C LYS A 18 -0.31 -12.21 -0.95
N LEU A 19 0.02 -11.16 -1.71
CA LEU A 19 -0.94 -10.14 -2.11
C LEU A 19 -1.81 -10.60 -3.28
N SER A 20 -3.11 -10.42 -3.16
CA SER A 20 -4.04 -10.56 -4.28
C SER A 20 -3.75 -9.53 -5.38
N PRO A 21 -4.21 -9.74 -6.63
CA PRO A 21 -3.99 -8.78 -7.72
C PRO A 21 -4.45 -7.35 -7.40
N ALA A 22 -5.55 -7.19 -6.65
CA ALA A 22 -6.05 -5.89 -6.23
C ALA A 22 -5.15 -5.24 -5.16
N GLN A 23 -4.61 -6.02 -4.22
CA GLN A 23 -3.65 -5.54 -3.23
C GLN A 23 -2.30 -5.19 -3.86
N LYS A 24 -1.88 -5.90 -4.92
CA LYS A 24 -0.68 -5.55 -5.71
C LYS A 24 -0.81 -4.20 -6.41
N ARG A 25 -2.02 -3.79 -6.84
CA ARG A 25 -2.24 -2.43 -7.34
C ARG A 25 -2.00 -1.37 -6.27
N VAL A 26 -2.45 -1.63 -5.04
CA VAL A 26 -2.20 -0.76 -3.89
C VAL A 26 -0.71 -0.68 -3.57
N SER A 27 -0.01 -1.81 -3.48
CA SER A 27 1.44 -1.81 -3.22
C SER A 27 2.24 -1.08 -4.29
N ASN A 28 1.91 -1.28 -5.57
CA ASN A 28 2.62 -0.64 -6.68
C ASN A 28 2.45 0.88 -6.65
N TYR A 29 1.24 1.37 -6.35
CA TYR A 29 0.99 2.80 -6.19
C TYR A 29 1.80 3.38 -5.03
N ILE A 30 1.85 2.67 -3.90
CA ILE A 30 2.62 3.12 -2.73
C ILE A 30 4.12 3.17 -3.02
N LEU A 31 4.66 2.16 -3.70
CA LEU A 31 6.07 2.09 -4.08
C LEU A 31 6.45 3.19 -5.09
N SER A 32 5.56 3.56 -6.01
CA SER A 32 5.83 4.59 -7.01
C SER A 32 5.59 6.02 -6.51
N SER A 33 4.73 6.20 -5.50
CA SER A 33 4.21 7.51 -5.09
C SER A 33 4.29 7.77 -3.59
N TYR A 34 5.17 7.10 -2.84
CA TYR A 34 5.19 7.13 -1.38
C TYR A 34 5.11 8.53 -0.73
N ARG A 35 5.81 9.52 -1.31
CA ARG A 35 5.83 10.90 -0.76
C ARG A 35 4.46 11.60 -0.83
N SER A 36 3.62 11.28 -1.83
CA SER A 36 2.31 11.90 -1.97
C SER A 36 1.27 11.32 -1.01
N LEU A 37 1.51 10.13 -0.45
CA LEU A 37 0.56 9.44 0.43
C LEU A 37 0.33 10.14 1.77
N ALA A 38 1.22 11.03 2.20
CA ALA A 38 1.08 11.75 3.47
C ALA A 38 -0.22 12.55 3.60
N TYR A 39 -0.88 12.85 2.46
CA TYR A 39 -2.12 13.61 2.39
C TYR A 39 -3.27 12.83 1.75
N VAL A 40 -3.13 11.51 1.58
CA VAL A 40 -4.11 10.67 0.90
C VAL A 40 -4.96 9.93 1.92
N THR A 41 -6.28 10.13 1.85
CA THR A 41 -7.25 9.37 2.66
C THR A 41 -7.40 7.93 2.15
N LEU A 42 -7.98 7.07 2.98
CA LEU A 42 -8.33 5.69 2.58
C LEU A 42 -9.19 5.65 1.30
N ALA A 43 -10.21 6.52 1.23
CA ALA A 43 -11.13 6.59 0.11
C ALA A 43 -10.43 7.05 -1.18
N GLU A 44 -9.52 8.02 -1.07
CA GLU A 44 -8.71 8.48 -2.20
C GLU A 44 -7.74 7.42 -2.66
N LEU A 45 -7.06 6.71 -1.75
CA LEU A 45 -6.16 5.62 -2.10
C LEU A 45 -6.90 4.49 -2.84
N ALA A 46 -8.10 4.15 -2.38
CA ALA A 46 -8.97 3.19 -3.05
C ALA A 46 -9.31 3.65 -4.48
N ARG A 47 -9.69 4.93 -4.64
CA ARG A 47 -9.98 5.53 -5.96
C ARG A 47 -8.76 5.54 -6.88
N LEU A 48 -7.59 5.97 -6.37
CA LEU A 48 -6.33 6.07 -7.12
C LEU A 48 -5.82 4.71 -7.59
N THR A 49 -6.13 3.64 -6.86
CA THR A 49 -5.68 2.27 -7.18
C THR A 49 -6.73 1.45 -7.92
N LEU A 50 -7.90 2.04 -8.22
CA LEU A 50 -9.07 1.34 -8.79
C LEU A 50 -9.41 0.09 -7.97
N THR A 51 -9.54 0.28 -6.66
CA THR A 51 -9.93 -0.74 -5.69
C THR A 51 -11.01 -0.25 -4.75
N GLY A 52 -11.61 -1.16 -3.97
CA GLY A 52 -12.50 -0.79 -2.87
C GLY A 52 -11.72 -0.49 -1.59
N GLN A 53 -12.28 0.34 -0.71
CA GLN A 53 -11.67 0.67 0.59
C GLN A 53 -11.31 -0.58 1.42
N GLY A 54 -12.18 -1.60 1.39
CA GLY A 54 -11.90 -2.88 2.07
C GLY A 54 -10.67 -3.62 1.53
N THR A 55 -10.31 -3.44 0.26
CA THR A 55 -9.06 -3.98 -0.30
C THR A 55 -7.85 -3.27 0.29
N VAL A 56 -7.91 -1.95 0.45
CA VAL A 56 -6.84 -1.15 1.06
C VAL A 56 -6.66 -1.52 2.53
N VAL A 57 -7.76 -1.73 3.27
CA VAL A 57 -7.71 -2.21 4.66
C VAL A 57 -7.08 -3.61 4.74
N ARG A 58 -7.54 -4.56 3.93
CA ARG A 58 -6.96 -5.91 3.88
C ARG A 58 -5.50 -5.91 3.43
N PHE A 59 -5.12 -4.99 2.55
CA PHE A 59 -3.71 -4.79 2.18
C PHE A 59 -2.88 -4.40 3.40
N ALA A 60 -3.32 -3.41 4.17
CA ALA A 60 -2.62 -2.99 5.39
C ALA A 60 -2.50 -4.15 6.40
N GLN A 61 -3.59 -4.89 6.62
CA GLN A 61 -3.60 -6.08 7.50
C GLN A 61 -2.63 -7.18 7.01
N ALA A 62 -2.51 -7.38 5.69
CA ALA A 62 -1.62 -8.38 5.13
C ALA A 62 -0.13 -8.05 5.35
N LEU A 63 0.21 -6.78 5.57
CA LEU A 63 1.59 -6.36 5.85
C LEU A 63 1.98 -6.54 7.31
N GLY A 64 1.04 -6.67 8.26
CA GLY A 64 1.27 -6.71 9.72
C GLY A 64 0.63 -5.55 10.47
#